data_AF-A0AAW8YMH5-F1
#
_entry.id   AF-A0AAW8YMH5-F1
#
_cell.length_a   1.000
_cell.length_b   1.000
_cell.length_c   1.000
_cell.angle_alpha   90.00
_cell.angle_beta   90.00
_cell.angle_gamma   90.00
#
_symmetry.space_group_name_H-M   'P 1'
#
loop_
_entity.id
_entity.type
_entity.pdbx_description
1 polymer ?
#
loop_
_entity_poly.entity_id
_entity_poly.type
_entity_poly.pdbx_seq_one_letter_code
_entity_poly.pdbx_strand_id
1 'polypeptide(L)' 'MAYLKIIVPLILVGGIYLFWTINDIYRISRTHYLPKWGWIVVTLLAIPVGGIAYYLLERREGS' A
#
# COMPACT_ATOMS: atom_id res chain seq x y z
N MET A 1 19.42 13.40 -8.90
CA MET A 1 19.24 14.10 -7.60
C MET A 1 17.78 14.54 -7.34
N ALA A 2 17.04 15.08 -8.33
CA ALA A 2 15.66 15.55 -8.11
C ALA A 2 14.66 14.43 -7.73
N TYR A 3 14.76 13.25 -8.34
CA TYR A 3 13.86 12.12 -8.11
C TYR A 3 13.90 11.61 -6.66
N LEU A 4 15.09 11.63 -6.04
CA LEU A 4 15.28 11.24 -4.64
C LEU A 4 14.45 12.13 -3.70
N LYS A 5 14.31 13.43 -4.01
CA LYS A 5 13.50 14.36 -3.20
C LYS A 5 12.02 14.04 -3.22
N ILE A 6 11.55 13.25 -4.20
CA ILE A 6 10.14 12.84 -4.33
C ILE A 6 9.98 11.39 -3.83
N ILE A 7 10.86 10.49 -4.25
CA ILE A 7 10.79 9.07 -3.92
C ILE A 7 10.99 8.84 -2.42
N VAL A 8 11.96 9.52 -1.79
CA VAL A 8 12.25 9.35 -0.36
C VAL A 8 11.04 9.69 0.53
N PRO A 9 10.39 10.87 0.42
CA PRO A 9 9.21 11.15 1.23
C PRO A 9 8.05 10.20 0.90
N LEU A 10 7.90 9.76 -0.35
CA LEU A 10 6.87 8.79 -0.72
C LEU A 10 7.07 7.44 -0.02
N ILE A 11 8.31 6.94 -0.02
CA ILE A 11 8.69 5.69 0.67
C ILE A 11 8.52 5.86 2.19
N LEU A 12 8.89 7.01 2.75
CA LEU A 12 8.69 7.28 4.18
C LEU A 12 7.21 7.26 4.56
N VAL A 13 6.35 7.97 3.82
CA VAL A 13 4.91 7.99 4.07
C VAL A 13 4.32 6.59 3.92
N GLY A 14 4.68 5.87 2.85
CA GLY A 14 4.24 4.49 2.64
C GLY A 14 4.70 3.55 3.75
N GLY A 15 5.96 3.67 4.18
CA GLY A 15 6.53 2.87 5.27
C GLY A 15 5.89 3.15 6.62
N ILE A 16 5.67 4.42 6.96
CA ILE A 16 4.96 4.83 8.18
C ILE A 16 3.53 4.28 8.17
N TYR A 17 2.83 4.43 7.05
CA TYR A 17 1.48 3.88 6.87
C TYR A 17 1.46 2.37 7.09
N LEU A 18 2.33 1.62 6.40
CA LEU A 18 2.40 0.16 6.55
C LEU A 18 2.72 -0.24 8.00
N PHE A 19 3.72 0.39 8.61
CA PHE A 19 4.12 0.12 9.99
C PHE A 19 2.96 0.36 10.95
N TRP A 20 2.30 1.51 10.85
CA TRP A 20 1.24 1.90 11.76
C TRP A 20 0.02 0.98 11.65
N THR A 21 -0.40 0.68 10.41
CA THR A 21 -1.56 -0.15 10.14
C THR A 21 -1.32 -1.61 10.53
N ILE A 22 -0.14 -2.16 10.21
CA ILE A 22 0.22 -3.53 10.59
C ILE A 22 0.33 -3.64 12.12
N ASN A 23 0.94 -2.68 12.78
CA ASN A 23 1.02 -2.64 14.25
C ASN A 23 -0.37 -2.55 14.89
N ASP A 24 -1.30 -1.80 14.31
CA ASP A 24 -2.70 -1.76 14.76
C ASP A 24 -3.40 -3.12 14.60
N ILE A 25 -3.24 -3.79 13.44
CA ILE A 25 -3.78 -5.13 13.19
C ILE A 25 -3.27 -6.15 14.22
N TYR A 26 -2.00 -6.06 14.62
CA TYR A 26 -1.44 -6.94 15.65
C TYR A 26 -2.05 -6.66 17.03
N ARG A 27 -2.27 -5.38 17.38
CA ARG A 27 -2.82 -4.94 18.67
C ARG A 27 -4.30 -5.25 18.85
N ILE A 28 -5.09 -5.19 17.78
CA ILE A 28 -6.52 -5.48 17.84
C ILE A 28 -6.76 -6.93 18.27
N SER A 29 -7.69 -7.19 19.18
CA SER A 29 -7.95 -8.53 19.71
C SER A 29 -8.68 -9.43 18.72
N ARG A 30 -9.63 -8.88 17.96
CA ARG A 30 -10.45 -9.62 17.00
C ARG A 30 -10.79 -8.76 15.79
N THR A 31 -10.68 -9.34 14.61
CA THR A 31 -11.08 -8.75 13.33
C THR A 31 -12.40 -9.38 12.86
N HIS A 32 -13.27 -8.60 12.21
CA HIS A 32 -14.64 -9.05 11.89
C HIS A 32 -14.73 -9.80 10.54
N TYR A 33 -14.20 -9.21 9.46
CA TYR A 33 -14.37 -9.74 8.10
C TYR A 33 -13.28 -10.72 7.65
N LEU A 34 -12.04 -10.49 8.08
CA LEU A 34 -10.86 -11.28 7.69
C LEU A 34 -10.01 -11.59 8.92
N PRO A 35 -9.26 -12.70 8.94
CA PRO A 35 -8.22 -12.91 9.96
C PRO A 35 -7.14 -11.82 9.86
N LYS A 36 -6.39 -11.61 10.95
CA LYS A 36 -5.31 -10.59 11.01
C LYS A 36 -4.34 -10.65 9.83
N TRP A 37 -3.89 -11.86 9.47
CA TRP A 37 -2.99 -12.05 8.34
C TRP A 37 -3.63 -11.65 7.00
N GLY A 38 -4.95 -11.84 6.85
CA GLY A 38 -5.70 -11.40 5.67
C GLY A 38 -5.68 -9.88 5.52
N TRP A 39 -5.87 -9.15 6.63
CA TRP A 39 -5.74 -7.69 6.62
C TRP A 39 -4.33 -7.21 6.30
N ILE A 40 -3.29 -7.89 6.79
CA ILE A 40 -1.90 -7.57 6.43
C ILE A 40 -1.69 -7.69 4.91
N VAL A 41 -2.18 -8.77 4.30
CA VAL A 41 -2.09 -8.97 2.85
C VAL A 41 -2.84 -7.87 2.10
N VAL A 42 -4.06 -7.51 2.52
CA VAL A 42 -4.83 -6.41 1.90
C VAL A 42 -4.07 -5.09 1.97
N THR A 43 -3.52 -4.75 3.13
CA THR A 43 -2.73 -3.52 3.32
C THR A 43 -1.50 -3.48 2.40
N LEU A 44 -0.81 -4.61 2.21
CA LEU A 44 0.32 -4.70 1.29
C LEU A 44 -0.10 -4.59 -0.18
N LEU A 45 -1.24 -5.18 -0.55
CA LEU A 45 -1.76 -5.16 -1.92
C LEU A 45 -2.39 -3.82 -2.32
N ALA A 46 -2.77 -2.96 -1.38
CA ALA A 46 -3.29 -1.63 -1.68
C ALA A 46 -2.31 -0.78 -2.54
N ILE A 47 -1.00 -0.94 -2.31
CA ILE A 47 0.05 -0.24 -3.06
C ILE A 47 0.08 -0.66 -4.55
N PRO A 48 0.24 -1.96 -4.89
CA PRO A 48 0.25 -2.39 -6.29
C PRO A 48 -1.09 -2.20 -7.01
N VAL A 49 -2.22 -2.18 -6.29
CA VAL A 49 -3.54 -1.92 -6.91
C VAL A 49 -3.57 -0.58 -7.64
N GLY A 50 -2.94 0.48 -7.08
CA GLY A 50 -2.83 1.77 -7.78
C GLY A 50 -2.04 1.68 -9.08
N GLY A 51 -0.92 0.95 -9.07
CA GLY A 51 -0.11 0.72 -10.28
C GLY A 51 -0.83 -0.12 -11.33
N ILE A 52 -1.55 -1.17 -10.90
CA ILE A 52 -2.39 -1.99 -11.77
C ILE A 52 -3.50 -1.13 -12.39
N ALA A 53 -4.18 -0.30 -11.59
CA ALA A 53 -5.22 0.60 -12.09
C ALA A 53 -4.68 1.58 -13.15
N TYR A 54 -3.51 2.19 -12.91
CA TYR A 54 -2.84 3.02 -13.91
C TYR A 54 -2.58 2.25 -15.22
N TYR A 55 -2.06 1.03 -15.13
CA TYR A 55 -1.79 0.22 -16.32
C TYR A 55 -3.05 -0.23 -17.06
N LEU A 56 -4.17 -0.44 -16.38
CA LEU A 56 -5.40 -0.90 -17.02
C LEU A 56 -6.24 0.24 -17.62
N LEU A 57 -6.25 1.40 -16.95
CA LEU A 57 -7.09 2.54 -17.29
C LEU A 57 -6.36 3.55 -18.19
N GLU A 58 -5.10 3.86 -17.87
CA GLU A 58 -4.35 4.93 -18.53
C GLU A 58 -3.44 4.41 -19.63
N ARG A 59 -2.82 3.24 -19.46
CA ARG A 59 -1.89 2.66 -20.44
C ARG A 59 -2.59 2.08 -21.68
N ARG A 60 -3.68 2.69 -22.16
CA ARG A 60 -4.37 2.32 -23.40
C ARG A 60 -4.05 3.22 -24.60
N GLU A 61 -3.14 4.19 -24.47
CA GLU A 61 -2.72 5.06 -25.59
C GLU A 61 -1.20 5.11 -25.75
N GLY A 62 -0.63 3.95 -26.11
CA GLY A 62 0.79 3.82 -26.43
C GLY A 62 1.02 2.75 -27.49
N SER A 63 0.33 2.87 -28.63
CA SER A 63 0.60 2.17 -29.90
C SER A 63 1.00 3.17 -30.96
#